data_AF-A0A2Z4WE55-F1
#
_entry.id   AF-A0A2Z4WE55-F1
#
_cell.length_a   1.000
_cell.length_b   1.000
_cell.length_c   1.000
_cell.angle_alpha   90.00
_cell.angle_beta   90.00
_cell.angle_gamma   90.00
#
_symmetry.space_group_name_H-M   'P 1'
#
loop_
_entity.id
_entity.type
_entity.pdbx_description
1 polymer ?
#
loop_
_entity_poly.entity_id
_entity_poly.type
_entity_poly.pdbx_seq_one_letter_code
_entity_poly.pdbx_strand_id
1 'polypeptide(L)'
;MFNILKKLFKSNKTDIVKEVAFPNTDIPEEFELKFEFNRVKIAGVQYANPNKDELVRKDVLDLVFEHKNRHDKKAIKIMQGNIKLGYIPKHSITQSLIHKFYENKDIVVVNLNRFNPKSITMDLKFYGSVKRNYVCIDTTLNINKKSYKENLELVEEGDLYDITYDEDKNKFIVDAYGEYIGELKSKDSKQLDKYNNDIQCYINYIDSYYDNEDVVIEEIGVTILYIDNK
;
A
#
# COMPACT_ATOMS: atom_id res chain seq x y z
N MET A 1 -38.25 -32.12 -22.72
CA MET A 1 -39.23 -32.08 -21.62
C MET A 1 -38.66 -31.25 -20.49
N PHE A 2 -39.20 -30.05 -20.30
CA PHE A 2 -38.95 -29.17 -19.15
C PHE A 2 -40.05 -29.43 -18.11
N ASN A 3 -39.67 -29.58 -16.84
CA ASN A 3 -40.51 -29.33 -15.65
C ASN A 3 -39.54 -29.14 -14.47
N ILE A 4 -39.21 -27.92 -14.08
CA ILE A 4 -39.93 -27.11 -13.08
C ILE A 4 -40.10 -27.87 -11.76
N LEU A 5 -39.22 -27.54 -10.80
CA LEU A 5 -39.61 -27.44 -9.39
C LEU A 5 -38.80 -26.30 -8.73
N LYS A 6 -39.34 -25.09 -8.91
CA LYS A 6 -39.26 -24.03 -7.92
C LYS A 6 -39.97 -24.53 -6.66
N LYS A 7 -39.31 -24.40 -5.50
CA LYS A 7 -39.85 -23.84 -4.24
C LYS A 7 -38.72 -23.87 -3.19
N LEU A 8 -38.12 -22.72 -2.92
CA LEU A 8 -38.46 -21.81 -1.81
C LEU A 8 -37.60 -22.10 -0.57
N PHE A 9 -36.47 -21.42 -0.47
CA PHE A 9 -36.13 -20.73 0.77
C PHE A 9 -35.83 -19.27 0.45
N LYS A 10 -36.75 -18.42 0.91
CA LYS A 10 -36.58 -16.97 1.05
C LYS A 10 -35.88 -16.70 2.39
N SER A 11 -35.23 -15.53 2.45
CA SER A 11 -34.53 -14.92 3.59
C SER A 11 -33.05 -15.33 3.68
N ASN A 12 -32.06 -14.46 3.70
CA ASN A 12 -32.02 -13.00 3.72
C ASN A 12 -30.82 -12.52 2.89
N LYS A 13 -31.01 -11.38 2.22
CA LYS A 13 -29.94 -10.64 1.55
C LYS A 13 -28.88 -10.23 2.58
N THR A 14 -27.76 -10.94 2.61
CA THR A 14 -26.46 -10.31 2.73
C THR A 14 -25.71 -10.67 1.48
N ASP A 15 -25.82 -9.79 0.47
CA ASP A 15 -24.91 -9.76 -0.67
C ASP A 15 -23.52 -9.45 -0.13
N ILE A 16 -22.85 -10.47 0.42
CA ILE A 16 -21.40 -10.48 0.57
C ILE A 16 -20.91 -10.68 -0.85
N VAL A 17 -20.71 -9.57 -1.55
CA VAL A 17 -19.95 -9.56 -2.78
C VAL A 17 -18.56 -10.09 -2.38
N LYS A 18 -18.29 -11.36 -2.67
CA LYS A 18 -16.94 -11.92 -2.64
C LYS A 18 -16.22 -11.30 -3.83
N GLU A 19 -15.75 -10.07 -3.67
CA GLU A 19 -14.85 -9.40 -4.60
C GLU A 19 -13.49 -10.13 -4.52
N VAL A 20 -13.38 -11.14 -5.38
CA VAL A 20 -12.19 -11.76 -5.98
C VAL A 20 -10.96 -11.88 -5.09
N ALA A 21 -10.77 -13.07 -4.52
CA ALA A 21 -9.46 -13.56 -4.09
C ALA A 21 -8.60 -13.84 -5.34
N PHE A 22 -7.38 -13.31 -5.39
CA PHE A 22 -6.44 -13.62 -6.46
C PHE A 22 -5.99 -15.10 -6.35
N PRO A 23 -6.19 -15.93 -7.38
CA PRO A 23 -5.95 -17.36 -7.28
C PRO A 23 -4.47 -17.75 -7.23
N ASN A 24 -4.24 -18.92 -6.61
CA ASN A 24 -3.00 -19.69 -6.55
C ASN A 24 -2.33 -19.87 -7.94
N THR A 25 -1.00 -19.87 -7.93
CA THR A 25 -0.10 -19.46 -9.02
C THR A 25 0.01 -20.38 -10.23
N ASP A 26 -0.28 -19.81 -11.41
CA ASP A 26 0.53 -19.78 -12.63
C ASP A 26 0.54 -18.31 -13.10
N ILE A 27 1.65 -17.59 -12.97
CA ILE A 27 1.73 -16.18 -13.41
C ILE A 27 1.86 -16.17 -14.95
N PRO A 28 0.95 -15.53 -15.70
CA PRO A 28 1.04 -15.51 -17.16
C PRO A 28 2.30 -14.75 -17.65
N GLU A 29 2.83 -15.15 -18.81
CA GLU A 29 4.07 -14.59 -19.37
C GLU A 29 3.99 -13.09 -19.68
N GLU A 30 2.78 -12.54 -19.88
CA GLU A 30 2.57 -11.11 -20.09
C GLU A 30 2.66 -10.26 -18.82
N PHE A 31 2.90 -10.88 -17.65
CA PHE A 31 3.13 -10.20 -16.38
C PHE A 31 4.55 -10.46 -15.87
N GLU A 32 5.18 -9.43 -15.32
CA GLU A 32 6.48 -9.54 -14.67
C GLU A 32 6.45 -8.95 -13.26
N LEU A 33 7.34 -9.44 -12.40
CA LEU A 33 7.47 -8.94 -11.04
C LEU A 33 7.95 -7.48 -11.09
N LYS A 34 7.14 -6.56 -10.59
CA LYS A 34 7.45 -5.13 -10.50
C LYS A 34 7.93 -4.73 -9.11
N PHE A 35 7.24 -5.20 -8.08
CA PHE A 35 7.55 -4.89 -6.69
C PHE A 35 7.46 -6.12 -5.80
N GLU A 36 8.32 -6.18 -4.78
CA GLU A 36 8.30 -7.21 -3.75
C GLU A 36 8.53 -6.56 -2.38
N PHE A 37 7.60 -6.81 -1.46
CA PHE A 37 7.69 -6.35 -0.08
C PHE A 37 7.70 -7.57 0.83
N ASN A 38 8.81 -7.74 1.55
CA ASN A 38 9.00 -8.87 2.44
C ASN A 38 8.64 -8.51 3.88
N ARG A 39 8.05 -9.45 4.61
CA ARG A 39 7.71 -9.32 6.05
C ARG A 39 6.82 -8.12 6.39
N VAL A 40 5.89 -7.77 5.50
CA VAL A 40 4.88 -6.74 5.75
C VAL A 40 4.01 -7.18 6.93
N LYS A 41 3.86 -6.32 7.94
CA LYS A 41 3.04 -6.61 9.12
C LYS A 41 1.56 -6.56 8.75
N ILE A 42 0.79 -7.55 9.21
CA ILE A 42 -0.67 -7.48 9.17
C ILE A 42 -1.14 -6.61 10.34
N ALA A 43 -1.97 -5.61 10.07
CA ALA A 43 -2.54 -4.71 11.07
C ALA A 43 -3.77 -5.34 11.74
N GLY A 44 -3.99 -5.01 13.01
CA GLY A 44 -5.19 -5.41 13.75
C GLY A 44 -5.26 -6.91 14.09
N VAL A 45 -4.15 -7.64 14.04
CA VAL A 45 -4.06 -9.07 14.40
C VAL A 45 -4.61 -9.32 15.80
N GLN A 46 -4.36 -8.42 16.75
CA GLN A 46 -4.85 -8.51 18.13
C GLN A 46 -6.38 -8.46 18.23
N TYR A 47 -7.07 -7.82 17.28
CA TYR A 47 -8.53 -7.73 17.24
C TYR A 47 -9.15 -8.89 16.46
N ALA A 48 -8.43 -9.42 15.47
CA ALA A 48 -8.85 -10.60 14.72
C ALA A 48 -8.67 -11.89 15.52
N ASN A 49 -7.66 -11.93 16.40
CA ASN A 49 -7.28 -13.05 17.26
C ASN A 49 -7.37 -14.43 16.55
N PRO A 50 -6.69 -14.61 15.40
CA PRO A 50 -6.78 -15.85 14.64
C PRO A 50 -6.21 -17.03 15.44
N ASN A 51 -6.83 -18.20 15.30
CA ASN A 51 -6.26 -19.43 15.82
C ASN A 51 -4.99 -19.76 15.03
N LYS A 52 -3.83 -19.60 15.66
CA LYS A 52 -2.53 -19.74 14.98
C LYS A 52 -2.16 -21.19 14.64
N ASP A 53 -2.80 -22.15 15.31
CA ASP A 53 -2.57 -23.58 15.06
C ASP A 53 -3.20 -24.05 13.74
N GLU A 54 -4.15 -23.28 13.21
CA GLU A 54 -4.82 -23.54 11.92
C GLU A 54 -4.11 -22.86 10.74
N LEU A 55 -3.05 -22.07 11.00
CA LEU A 55 -2.37 -21.30 9.97
C LEU A 55 -1.27 -22.12 9.28
N VAL A 56 -1.30 -22.15 7.95
CA VAL A 56 -0.30 -22.83 7.13
C VAL A 56 0.70 -21.81 6.58
N ARG A 57 1.99 -21.97 6.92
CA ARG A 57 3.06 -21.09 6.40
C ARG A 57 3.22 -21.24 4.90
N LYS A 58 3.63 -20.16 4.23
CA LYS A 58 3.82 -20.02 2.78
C LYS A 58 2.57 -20.21 1.94
N ASP A 59 1.43 -20.48 2.56
CA ASP A 59 0.15 -20.51 1.89
C ASP A 59 -0.20 -19.12 1.35
N VAL A 60 -0.99 -19.10 0.28
CA VAL A 60 -1.48 -17.87 -0.32
C VAL A 60 -2.63 -17.31 0.53
N LEU A 61 -2.61 -16.00 0.74
CA LEU A 61 -3.62 -15.28 1.50
C LEU A 61 -4.59 -14.59 0.56
N ASP A 62 -5.86 -14.55 0.94
CA ASP A 62 -6.88 -13.82 0.20
C ASP A 62 -6.89 -12.35 0.62
N LEU A 63 -6.98 -11.47 -0.37
CA LEU A 63 -7.24 -10.05 -0.20
C LEU A 63 -8.73 -9.78 -0.43
N VAL A 64 -9.39 -9.16 0.55
CA VAL A 64 -10.83 -8.84 0.47
C VAL A 64 -11.03 -7.34 0.67
N PHE A 65 -11.43 -6.65 -0.40
CA PHE A 65 -11.71 -5.22 -0.38
C PHE A 65 -12.98 -4.92 0.43
N GLU A 66 -12.90 -3.99 1.38
CA GLU A 66 -14.03 -3.59 2.23
C GLU A 66 -14.40 -2.12 1.98
N HIS A 67 -14.82 -1.77 0.77
CA HIS A 67 -15.15 -0.39 0.37
C HIS A 67 -16.24 0.30 1.23
N LYS A 68 -17.06 -0.48 1.95
CA LYS A 68 -18.10 -0.01 2.87
C LYS A 68 -17.63 0.09 4.33
N ASN A 69 -16.36 -0.15 4.61
CA ASN A 69 -15.82 -0.05 5.96
C ASN A 69 -15.92 1.41 6.45
N ARG A 70 -16.50 1.59 7.63
CA ARG A 70 -16.81 2.91 8.22
C ARG A 70 -15.58 3.71 8.65
N HIS A 71 -14.43 3.05 8.81
CA HIS A 71 -13.19 3.68 9.28
C HIS A 71 -12.21 3.95 8.14
N ASP A 72 -12.21 3.11 7.10
CA ASP A 72 -11.33 3.24 5.95
C ASP A 72 -11.97 2.64 4.69
N LYS A 73 -12.31 3.48 3.72
CA LYS A 73 -12.90 3.06 2.43
C LYS A 73 -11.92 2.27 1.55
N LYS A 74 -10.62 2.33 1.85
CA LYS A 74 -9.56 1.56 1.18
C LYS A 74 -9.16 0.31 1.97
N ALA A 75 -9.89 -0.06 3.01
CA ALA A 75 -9.55 -1.22 3.84
C ALA A 75 -9.47 -2.51 3.00
N ILE A 76 -8.37 -3.25 3.16
CA ILE A 76 -8.17 -4.57 2.54
C ILE A 76 -7.97 -5.58 3.67
N LYS A 77 -8.95 -6.47 3.84
CA LYS A 77 -8.93 -7.54 4.83
C LYS A 77 -8.09 -8.71 4.32
N ILE A 78 -7.30 -9.31 5.22
CA ILE A 78 -6.45 -10.45 4.93
C ILE A 78 -7.06 -11.72 5.52
N MET A 79 -7.23 -12.74 4.70
CA MET A 79 -7.79 -14.03 5.07
C MET A 79 -6.87 -15.20 4.71
N GLN A 80 -6.91 -16.26 5.50
CA GLN A 80 -6.44 -17.60 5.09
C GLN A 80 -7.64 -18.54 5.14
N GLY A 81 -8.23 -18.83 3.98
CA GLY A 81 -9.52 -19.51 3.90
C GLY A 81 -10.60 -18.72 4.64
N ASN A 82 -11.18 -19.30 5.69
CA ASN A 82 -12.22 -18.64 6.51
C ASN A 82 -11.65 -17.85 7.71
N ILE A 83 -10.34 -17.86 7.92
CA ILE A 83 -9.71 -17.24 9.09
C ILE A 83 -9.30 -15.81 8.76
N LYS A 84 -9.88 -14.82 9.47
CA LYS A 84 -9.44 -13.43 9.37
C LYS A 84 -8.13 -13.24 10.11
N LEU A 85 -7.10 -12.78 9.41
CA LEU A 85 -5.79 -12.49 10.02
C LEU A 85 -5.69 -11.03 10.46
N GLY A 86 -6.35 -10.12 9.75
CA GLY A 86 -6.31 -8.68 10.01
C GLY A 86 -6.52 -7.87 8.73
N TYR A 87 -5.76 -6.79 8.58
CA TYR A 87 -5.83 -5.87 7.45
C TYR A 87 -4.44 -5.52 6.90
N ILE A 88 -4.36 -5.08 5.64
CA ILE A 88 -3.23 -4.29 5.18
C ILE A 88 -3.14 -3.02 6.05
N PRO A 89 -1.94 -2.60 6.50
CA PRO A 89 -1.79 -1.34 7.22
C PRO A 89 -2.38 -0.16 6.44
N LYS A 90 -3.21 0.62 7.13
CA LYS A 90 -3.82 1.85 6.59
C LYS A 90 -2.73 2.83 6.15
N HIS A 91 -2.98 3.57 5.09
CA HIS A 91 -2.09 4.58 4.48
C HIS A 91 -0.80 4.03 3.85
N SER A 92 -0.36 2.83 4.22
CA SER A 92 0.86 2.24 3.68
C SER A 92 0.90 2.17 2.14
N ILE A 93 2.11 2.28 1.58
CA ILE A 93 2.38 2.06 0.17
C ILE A 93 1.77 0.75 -0.36
N THR A 94 1.82 -0.30 0.45
CA THR A 94 1.28 -1.61 0.07
C THR A 94 -0.24 -1.58 -0.11
N GLN A 95 -0.98 -0.79 0.69
CA GLN A 95 -2.42 -0.63 0.53
C GLN A 95 -2.74 0.00 -0.82
N SER A 96 -2.06 1.08 -1.16
CA SER A 96 -2.28 1.80 -2.41
C SER A 96 -1.86 1.01 -3.63
N LEU A 97 -0.72 0.31 -3.56
CA LEU A 97 -0.28 -0.60 -4.63
C LEU A 97 -1.30 -1.70 -4.89
N ILE A 98 -1.89 -2.30 -3.84
CA ILE A 98 -2.93 -3.33 -4.02
C ILE A 98 -4.14 -2.76 -4.75
N HIS A 99 -4.62 -1.57 -4.38
CA HIS A 99 -5.73 -0.92 -5.09
C HIS A 99 -5.37 -0.61 -6.55
N LYS A 100 -4.19 -0.02 -6.80
CA LYS A 100 -3.76 0.31 -8.17
C LYS A 100 -3.60 -0.93 -9.05
N PHE A 101 -3.00 -2.01 -8.54
CA PHE A 101 -2.87 -3.27 -9.27
C PHE A 101 -4.25 -3.90 -9.54
N TYR A 102 -5.16 -3.85 -8.57
CA TYR A 102 -6.53 -4.31 -8.75
C TYR A 102 -7.29 -3.51 -9.82
N GLU A 103 -7.25 -2.17 -9.76
CA GLU A 103 -7.86 -1.26 -10.74
C GLU A 103 -7.34 -1.54 -12.16
N ASN A 104 -6.05 -1.85 -12.27
CA ASN A 104 -5.37 -2.11 -13.52
C ASN A 104 -5.49 -3.56 -14.03
N LYS A 105 -6.17 -4.43 -13.28
CA LYS A 105 -6.28 -5.89 -13.56
C LYS A 105 -4.92 -6.60 -13.61
N ASP A 106 -3.97 -6.09 -12.84
CA ASP A 106 -2.68 -6.71 -12.60
C ASP A 106 -2.77 -7.68 -11.40
N ILE A 107 -1.70 -8.42 -11.12
CA ILE A 107 -1.72 -9.53 -10.17
C ILE A 107 -0.98 -9.16 -8.88
N VAL A 108 -1.63 -9.41 -7.74
CA VAL A 108 -0.97 -9.35 -6.43
C VAL A 108 -0.99 -10.73 -5.80
N VAL A 109 0.18 -11.26 -5.47
CA VAL A 109 0.34 -12.50 -4.73
C VAL A 109 0.75 -12.16 -3.30
N VAL A 110 0.06 -12.77 -2.35
CA VAL A 110 0.32 -12.57 -0.91
C VAL A 110 0.58 -13.92 -0.27
N ASN A 111 1.72 -14.09 0.38
CA ASN A 111 2.06 -15.33 1.07
C ASN A 111 2.24 -15.10 2.56
N LEU A 112 1.73 -16.02 3.38
CA LEU A 112 2.00 -16.01 4.81
C LEU A 112 3.49 -16.30 5.06
N ASN A 113 4.24 -15.33 5.58
CA ASN A 113 5.66 -15.50 5.85
C ASN A 113 5.91 -16.11 7.24
N ARG A 114 5.60 -15.33 8.29
CA ARG A 114 5.89 -15.69 9.68
C ARG A 114 4.74 -15.25 10.57
N PHE A 115 4.49 -16.04 11.59
CA PHE A 115 3.63 -15.66 12.69
C PHE A 115 4.29 -16.02 14.01
N ASN A 116 4.09 -15.17 15.00
CA ASN A 116 4.44 -15.39 16.39
C ASN A 116 3.25 -14.91 17.26
N PRO A 117 3.26 -15.10 18.58
CA PRO A 117 2.13 -14.71 19.42
C PRO A 117 1.67 -13.26 19.27
N LYS A 118 2.59 -12.32 18.98
CA LYS A 118 2.36 -10.87 18.92
C LYS A 118 2.16 -10.32 17.52
N SER A 119 2.64 -10.99 16.47
CA SER A 119 2.57 -10.46 15.11
C SER A 119 2.46 -11.54 14.04
N ILE A 120 1.82 -11.17 12.94
CA ILE A 120 1.78 -11.93 11.70
C ILE A 120 2.36 -11.06 10.60
N THR A 121 3.22 -11.63 9.76
CA THR A 121 3.83 -10.97 8.62
C THR A 121 3.63 -11.78 7.35
N MET A 122 3.48 -11.07 6.23
CA MET A 122 3.29 -11.62 4.90
C MET A 122 4.32 -11.08 3.92
N ASP A 123 4.51 -11.77 2.82
CA ASP A 123 5.26 -11.28 1.66
C ASP A 123 4.24 -10.88 0.58
N LEU A 124 4.44 -9.71 -0.04
CA LEU A 124 3.62 -9.19 -1.13
C LEU A 124 4.45 -9.14 -2.40
N LYS A 125 3.93 -9.71 -3.48
CA LYS A 125 4.53 -9.66 -4.80
C LYS A 125 3.54 -9.06 -5.79
N PHE A 126 3.99 -8.05 -6.49
CA PHE A 126 3.20 -7.26 -7.43
C PHE A 126 3.67 -7.56 -8.84
N TYR A 127 2.84 -8.27 -9.61
CA TYR A 127 3.10 -8.65 -10.98
C TYR A 127 2.27 -7.79 -11.92
N GLY A 128 2.94 -6.94 -12.68
CA GLY A 128 2.32 -5.99 -13.58
C GLY A 128 2.56 -6.35 -15.03
N SER A 129 1.64 -5.95 -15.91
CA SER A 129 1.78 -6.17 -17.34
C SER A 129 3.11 -5.62 -17.86
N VAL A 130 3.79 -6.39 -18.71
CA VAL A 130 5.04 -5.99 -19.39
C VAL A 130 4.85 -4.75 -20.28
N LYS A 131 3.60 -4.44 -20.67
CA LYS A 131 3.27 -3.26 -21.50
C LYS A 131 3.12 -1.98 -20.69
N ARG A 132 2.97 -2.10 -19.37
CA ARG A 132 2.73 -0.97 -18.46
C ARG A 132 4.04 -0.50 -17.83
N ASN A 133 4.24 0.81 -17.77
CA ASN A 133 5.41 1.36 -17.08
C ASN A 133 5.09 1.53 -15.60
N TYR A 134 5.95 0.96 -14.77
CA TYR A 134 5.92 1.10 -13.33
C TYR A 134 7.19 1.80 -12.90
N VAL A 135 7.05 2.91 -12.17
CA VAL A 135 8.16 3.68 -11.66
C VAL A 135 8.03 3.73 -10.15
N CYS A 136 9.07 3.27 -9.47
CA CYS A 136 9.24 3.39 -8.03
C CYS A 136 10.58 4.03 -7.78
N ILE A 137 10.58 5.15 -7.08
CA ILE A 137 11.80 5.87 -6.71
C ILE A 137 11.84 5.93 -5.19
N ASP A 138 12.79 5.19 -4.61
CA ASP A 138 13.11 5.30 -3.20
C ASP A 138 14.23 6.32 -3.05
N THR A 139 13.95 7.41 -2.34
CA THR A 139 14.90 8.50 -2.15
C THR A 139 14.71 9.18 -0.80
N THR A 140 15.51 10.21 -0.55
CA THR A 140 15.41 11.03 0.66
C THR A 140 15.18 12.48 0.28
N LEU A 141 14.34 13.17 1.05
CA LEU A 141 14.01 14.57 0.81
C LEU A 141 15.16 15.48 1.23
N ASN A 142 15.42 16.52 0.45
CA ASN A 142 16.21 17.65 0.92
C ASN A 142 15.33 18.52 1.82
N ILE A 143 15.39 18.25 3.11
CA ILE A 143 14.68 19.03 4.13
C ILE A 143 15.50 20.26 4.54
N ASN A 144 14.84 21.40 4.73
CA ASN A 144 15.51 22.57 5.31
C ASN A 144 15.40 22.51 6.84
N LYS A 145 16.49 22.05 7.47
CA LYS A 145 16.59 21.81 8.92
C LYS A 145 16.40 23.05 9.81
N LYS A 146 16.46 24.27 9.26
CA LYS A 146 16.43 25.53 10.04
C LYS A 146 15.08 26.23 10.08
N SER A 147 14.08 25.83 9.28
CA SER A 147 12.94 26.72 9.01
C SER A 147 11.54 26.10 9.16
N TYR A 148 11.40 24.79 9.37
CA TYR A 148 10.09 24.13 9.21
C TYR A 148 9.74 23.10 10.29
N LYS A 149 10.15 23.37 11.54
CA LYS A 149 9.91 22.43 12.67
C LYS A 149 8.42 22.08 12.83
N GLU A 150 7.53 23.05 12.62
CA GLU A 150 6.08 22.89 12.72
C GLU A 150 5.50 22.01 11.59
N ASN A 151 5.95 22.20 10.35
CA ASN A 151 5.48 21.41 9.20
C ASN A 151 5.88 19.93 9.31
N LEU A 152 7.01 19.68 9.97
CA LEU A 152 7.54 18.34 10.20
C LEU A 152 6.74 17.55 11.25
N GLU A 153 5.96 18.23 12.11
CA GLU A 153 5.00 17.58 13.02
C GLU A 153 3.81 16.98 12.26
N LEU A 154 3.58 17.40 11.01
CA LEU A 154 2.51 16.89 10.14
C LEU A 154 2.94 15.64 9.35
N VAL A 155 4.18 15.17 9.56
CA VAL A 155 4.77 14.06 8.81
C VAL A 155 4.66 12.77 9.61
N GLU A 156 3.92 11.80 9.09
CA GLU A 156 3.82 10.47 9.67
C GLU A 156 4.34 9.39 8.70
N GLU A 157 5.02 8.39 9.25
CA GLU A 157 5.46 7.23 8.45
C GLU A 157 4.26 6.48 7.88
N GLY A 158 4.34 6.17 6.59
CA GLY A 158 3.30 5.49 5.85
C GLY A 158 2.23 6.42 5.28
N ASP A 159 2.25 7.72 5.57
CA ASP A 159 1.27 8.63 5.01
C ASP A 159 1.58 9.01 3.55
N LEU A 160 0.51 9.32 2.82
CA LEU A 160 0.54 9.78 1.44
C LEU A 160 0.53 11.31 1.42
N TYR A 161 1.49 11.89 0.73
CA TYR A 161 1.65 13.34 0.60
C TYR A 161 1.54 13.76 -0.86
N ASP A 162 1.15 15.03 -1.03
CA ASP A 162 1.09 15.65 -2.33
C ASP A 162 2.51 15.93 -2.83
N ILE A 163 2.70 15.74 -4.13
CA ILE A 163 3.95 16.04 -4.82
C ILE A 163 3.67 16.97 -5.99
N THR A 164 4.31 18.14 -5.99
CA THR A 164 4.10 19.20 -6.98
C THR A 164 5.42 19.59 -7.62
N TYR A 165 5.40 20.08 -8.85
CA TYR A 165 6.60 20.57 -9.52
C TYR A 165 6.74 22.08 -9.30
N ASP A 166 7.85 22.50 -8.68
CA ASP A 166 8.24 23.89 -8.50
C ASP A 166 9.09 24.32 -9.71
N GLU A 167 8.52 25.16 -10.57
CA GLU A 167 9.16 25.67 -11.78
C GLU A 167 10.38 26.54 -11.48
N ASP A 168 10.34 27.33 -10.39
CA ASP A 168 11.42 28.23 -10.00
C ASP A 168 12.66 27.45 -9.54
N LYS A 169 12.44 26.35 -8.81
CA LYS A 169 13.50 25.46 -8.33
C LYS A 169 13.87 24.36 -9.31
N ASN A 170 13.05 24.13 -10.33
CA ASN A 170 13.14 23.00 -11.27
C ASN A 170 13.25 21.65 -10.51
N LYS A 171 12.35 21.46 -9.54
CA LYS A 171 12.33 20.29 -8.66
C LYS A 171 10.91 19.94 -8.24
N PHE A 172 10.68 18.66 -7.96
CA PHE A 172 9.48 18.24 -7.27
C PHE A 172 9.59 18.51 -5.76
N ILE A 173 8.51 19.05 -5.20
CA ILE A 173 8.31 19.36 -3.80
C ILE A 173 7.28 18.40 -3.23
N VAL A 174 7.50 17.98 -1.99
CA VAL A 174 6.54 17.22 -1.19
C VAL A 174 5.94 18.15 -0.16
N ASP A 175 4.61 18.22 -0.12
CA ASP A 175 3.84 19.11 0.74
C ASP A 175 2.82 18.33 1.60
N ALA A 176 2.64 18.77 2.84
CA ALA A 176 1.61 18.31 3.76
C ALA A 176 0.55 19.39 3.91
N TYR A 177 -0.64 19.18 3.35
CA TYR A 177 -1.74 20.15 3.45
C TYR A 177 -1.39 21.56 2.93
N GLY A 178 -0.54 21.63 1.91
CA GLY A 178 -0.02 22.89 1.34
C GLY A 178 1.21 23.45 2.05
N GLU A 179 1.68 22.79 3.11
CA GLU A 179 2.90 23.16 3.83
C GLU A 179 4.11 22.38 3.30
N TYR A 180 5.19 23.10 2.99
CA TYR A 180 6.43 22.53 2.48
C TYR A 180 7.07 21.57 3.49
N ILE A 181 7.31 20.33 3.08
CA ILE A 181 8.10 19.34 3.84
C ILE A 181 9.55 19.32 3.34
N GLY A 182 9.72 19.20 2.03
CA GLY A 182 11.03 18.99 1.42
C GLY A 182 10.96 18.87 -0.10
N GLU A 183 12.11 18.85 -0.74
CA GLU A 183 12.22 18.70 -2.20
C GLU A 183 13.00 17.43 -2.57
N LEU A 184 12.68 16.84 -3.70
CA LEU A 184 13.45 15.71 -4.20
C LEU A 184 14.85 16.12 -4.64
N LYS A 185 15.77 15.14 -4.68
CA LYS A 185 17.08 15.33 -5.30
C LYS A 185 16.91 15.62 -6.80
N SER A 186 17.82 16.42 -7.38
CA SER A 186 17.71 16.85 -8.78
C SER A 186 17.67 15.69 -9.78
N LYS A 187 18.35 14.57 -9.47
CA LYS A 187 18.33 13.36 -10.31
C LYS A 187 16.92 12.76 -10.36
N ASP A 188 16.27 12.64 -9.20
CA ASP A 188 14.96 12.01 -9.06
C ASP A 188 13.88 12.91 -9.64
N SER A 189 13.99 14.24 -9.44
CA SER A 189 13.09 15.22 -10.07
C SER A 189 13.14 15.12 -11.60
N LYS A 190 14.34 15.07 -12.20
CA LYS A 190 14.49 14.90 -13.66
C LYS A 190 13.97 13.57 -14.18
N GLN A 191 13.99 12.53 -13.35
CA GLN A 191 13.40 11.24 -13.71
C GLN A 191 11.87 11.34 -13.72
N LEU A 192 11.29 12.03 -12.74
CA LEU A 192 9.84 12.23 -12.60
C LEU A 192 9.24 13.21 -13.59
N ASP A 193 10.00 14.21 -14.02
CA ASP A 193 9.58 15.24 -14.98
C ASP A 193 9.06 14.66 -16.31
N LYS A 194 9.40 13.40 -16.59
CA LYS A 194 8.92 12.66 -17.77
C LYS A 194 7.51 12.09 -17.61
N TYR A 195 6.94 12.15 -16.42
CA TYR A 195 5.68 11.51 -16.05
C TYR A 195 4.68 12.60 -15.60
N ASN A 196 3.64 12.81 -16.40
CA ASN A 196 2.56 13.75 -16.07
C ASN A 196 1.52 13.09 -15.17
N ASN A 197 1.10 13.81 -14.14
CA ASN A 197 -0.06 13.59 -13.26
C ASN A 197 -0.19 12.17 -12.65
N ASP A 198 -0.80 12.07 -11.47
CA ASP A 198 -1.04 10.79 -10.77
C ASP A 198 0.22 10.13 -10.13
N ILE A 199 1.19 10.95 -9.74
CA ILE A 199 2.33 10.55 -8.90
C ILE A 199 1.86 10.46 -7.44
N GLN A 200 2.25 9.40 -6.74
CA GLN A 200 1.98 9.23 -5.31
C GLN A 200 3.29 9.24 -4.52
N CYS A 201 3.36 10.00 -3.43
CA CYS A 201 4.54 10.08 -2.57
C CYS A 201 4.22 9.56 -1.15
N TYR A 202 4.87 8.47 -0.75
CA TYR A 202 4.74 7.89 0.59
C TYR A 202 5.96 8.23 1.44
N ILE A 203 5.76 8.58 2.70
CA ILE A 203 6.86 8.62 3.67
C ILE A 203 7.16 7.19 4.12
N ASN A 204 8.39 6.75 3.88
CA ASN A 204 8.83 5.40 4.26
C ASN A 204 9.34 5.33 5.68
N TYR A 205 10.16 6.32 6.05
CA TYR A 205 10.78 6.42 7.35
C TYR A 205 11.10 7.87 7.68
N ILE A 206 11.13 8.17 8.97
CA ILE A 206 11.58 9.44 9.51
C ILE A 206 12.72 9.15 10.47
N ASP A 207 13.93 9.57 10.12
CA ASP A 207 15.08 9.47 11.02
C ASP A 207 15.15 10.73 11.89
N SER A 208 15.06 10.54 13.21
CA SER A 208 14.99 11.64 14.17
C SER A 208 15.63 11.29 15.52
N TYR A 209 16.07 12.32 16.23
CA TYR A 209 16.60 12.23 17.59
C TYR A 209 16.08 13.36 18.47
N TYR A 210 16.26 13.22 19.78
CA TYR A 210 15.91 14.27 20.74
C TYR A 210 17.14 15.11 21.09
N ASP A 211 17.00 16.43 20.99
CA ASP A 211 17.98 17.42 21.45
C ASP A 211 17.30 18.42 22.39
N ASN A 212 17.64 18.40 23.69
CA ASN A 212 17.06 19.29 24.70
C ASN A 212 15.51 19.36 24.66
N GLU A 213 14.85 18.19 24.67
CA GLU A 213 13.38 18.02 24.60
C GLU A 213 12.76 18.27 23.22
N ASP A 214 13.54 18.74 22.25
CA ASP A 214 13.09 18.93 20.88
C ASP A 214 13.33 17.70 20.01
N VAL A 215 12.34 17.33 19.18
CA VAL A 215 12.55 16.37 18.09
C VAL A 215 13.28 17.05 16.95
N VAL A 216 14.41 16.47 16.56
CA VAL A 216 15.21 16.89 15.40
C VAL A 216 15.10 15.81 14.34
N ILE A 217 14.56 16.17 13.17
CA ILE A 217 14.52 15.29 12.01
C ILE A 217 15.82 15.43 11.22
N GLU A 218 16.53 14.32 11.06
CA GLU A 218 17.76 14.27 10.27
C GLU A 218 17.49 14.00 8.80
N GLU A 219 16.55 13.09 8.53
CA GLU A 219 16.25 12.58 7.21
C GLU A 219 14.81 12.10 7.10
N ILE A 220 14.20 12.32 5.93
CA ILE A 220 12.90 11.77 5.57
C ILE A 220 13.10 10.94 4.32
N GLY A 221 12.85 9.64 4.43
CA GLY A 221 12.84 8.72 3.30
C GLY A 221 11.45 8.66 2.67
N VAL A 222 11.39 8.69 1.35
CA VAL A 222 10.14 8.62 0.59
C VAL A 222 10.20 7.55 -0.50
N THR A 223 9.06 6.94 -0.78
CA THR A 223 8.84 6.18 -2.02
C THR A 223 7.87 6.93 -2.89
N ILE A 224 8.28 7.15 -4.14
CA ILE A 224 7.45 7.78 -5.15
C ILE A 224 7.01 6.72 -6.15
N LEU A 225 5.71 6.62 -6.35
CA LEU A 225 5.09 5.65 -7.23
C LEU A 225 4.38 6.36 -8.39
N TYR A 226 4.67 5.90 -9.60
CA TYR A 226 3.94 6.25 -10.81
C TYR A 226 3.64 4.99 -11.63
N ILE A 227 2.42 4.89 -12.15
CA ILE A 227 1.97 3.76 -12.97
C ILE A 227 1.30 4.32 -14.23
N ASP A 228 1.91 4.07 -15.39
CA ASP A 228 1.46 4.59 -16.68
C ASP A 228 0.51 3.63 -17.39
N ASN A 229 -0.75 3.99 -17.49
CA ASN A 229 -1.77 3.23 -18.20
C ASN A 229 -1.72 3.51 -19.71
N LYS A 230 -0.60 3.21 -20.39
CA LYS A 230 -0.53 3.29 -21.86
C LYS A 230 -1.44 2.27 -22.54
#